data_AF-A0A0M3JUL9-F1
#
_entry.id   AF-A0A0M3JUL9-F1
#
_cell.length_a   1.000
_cell.length_b   1.000
_cell.length_c   1.000
_cell.angle_alpha   90.00
_cell.angle_beta   90.00
_cell.angle_gamma   90.00
#
_symmetry.space_group_name_H-M   'P 1'
#
loop_
_entity.id
_entity.type
_entity.pdbx_description
1 polymer ?
#
loop_
_entity_poly.entity_id
_entity_poly.type
_entity_poly.pdbx_seq_one_letter_code
_entity_poly.pdbx_strand_id
1 'polypeptide(L)'
;MSRAISTQCIGIIFQSLTSKRKSGHRIFESFIEENRSCFWNIALVDAVNSIEYIGFMRPGTLFVSSVSERHLITLRSAWARRILKPAKGFTILSLGMYITSFIK
;
A
#
# COMPACT_ATOMS: atom_id res chain seq x y z
N MET A 1 17.98 19.94 -16.44
CA MET A 1 17.02 20.02 -15.31
C MET A 1 16.58 18.60 -14.98
N SER A 2 17.25 17.96 -14.01
CA SER A 2 16.85 16.66 -13.49
C SER A 2 15.48 16.82 -12.81
N ARG A 3 14.41 16.35 -13.46
CA ARG A 3 13.13 16.16 -12.76
C ARG A 3 13.42 15.17 -11.64
N ALA A 4 13.50 15.64 -10.41
CA ALA A 4 13.38 14.77 -9.26
C ALA A 4 12.02 14.09 -9.39
N ILE A 5 12.01 12.82 -9.81
CA ILE A 5 10.83 11.98 -9.70
C ILE A 5 10.69 11.80 -8.20
N SER A 6 9.88 12.65 -7.56
CA SER A 6 9.51 12.45 -6.17
C SER A 6 8.66 11.20 -6.15
N THR A 7 9.30 10.04 -5.95
CA THR A 7 8.61 8.78 -5.69
C THR A 7 7.88 8.98 -4.37
N GLN A 8 6.60 9.29 -4.49
CA GLN A 8 5.75 9.42 -3.32
C GLN A 8 5.57 8.02 -2.73
N CYS A 9 5.69 7.93 -1.41
CA CYS A 9 5.46 6.69 -0.68
C CYS A 9 4.38 6.89 0.37
N ILE A 10 3.64 5.82 0.64
CA ILE A 10 2.67 5.73 1.71
C ILE A 10 3.00 4.53 2.59
N GLY A 11 2.73 4.65 3.89
CA GLY A 11 2.78 3.54 4.83
C GLY A 11 1.39 2.95 5.03
N ILE A 12 1.24 1.64 4.94
CA ILE A 12 0.02 0.90 5.27
C ILE A 12 0.30 0.13 6.56
N ILE A 13 -0.42 0.48 7.63
CA ILE A 13 -0.23 -0.16 8.94
C ILE A 13 -1.14 -1.37 9.01
N PHE A 14 -0.54 -2.55 9.05
CA PHE A 14 -1.23 -3.81 9.26
C PHE A 14 -1.12 -4.29 10.71
N GLN A 15 -2.19 -4.91 11.20
CA GLN A 15 -2.18 -5.73 12.40
C GLN A 15 -2.35 -7.19 12.02
N SER A 16 -1.45 -8.06 12.49
CA SER A 16 -1.56 -9.50 12.28
C SER A 16 -2.72 -10.07 13.10
N LEU A 17 -3.58 -10.86 12.46
CA LEU A 17 -4.65 -11.62 13.12
C LEU A 17 -4.19 -13.05 13.47
N THR A 18 -2.94 -13.40 13.17
CA THR A 18 -2.38 -14.73 13.38
C THR A 18 -1.04 -14.66 14.12
N SER A 19 -0.66 -15.74 14.80
CA SER A 19 0.68 -15.90 15.38
C SER A 19 1.76 -16.22 14.33
N LYS A 20 1.36 -16.52 13.08
CA LYS A 20 2.28 -16.84 11.99
C LYS A 20 2.94 -15.57 11.46
N ARG A 21 4.27 -15.52 11.54
CA ARG A 21 5.08 -14.45 10.94
C ARG A 21 5.05 -14.58 9.41
N LYS A 22 4.72 -13.50 8.71
CA LYS A 22 4.94 -13.35 7.26
C LYS A 22 6.02 -12.31 7.00
N SER A 23 6.78 -12.48 5.92
CA SER A 23 7.70 -11.45 5.43
C SER A 23 6.92 -10.26 4.86
N GLY A 24 7.53 -9.07 4.85
CA GLY A 24 6.94 -7.87 4.25
C GLY A 24 6.53 -8.07 2.79
N HIS A 25 7.38 -8.74 2.00
CA HIS A 25 7.07 -9.11 0.62
C HIS A 25 5.81 -9.99 0.51
N ARG A 26 5.66 -11.01 1.35
CA ARG A 26 4.44 -11.86 1.34
C ARG A 26 3.18 -11.11 1.76
N ILE A 27 3.32 -10.11 2.62
CA ILE A 27 2.20 -9.23 2.99
C ILE A 27 1.84 -8.35 1.79
N PHE A 28 2.82 -7.81 1.09
CA PHE A 28 2.62 -7.03 -0.14
C PHE A 28 1.95 -7.86 -1.24
N GLU A 29 2.50 -9.02 -1.61
CA GLU A 29 1.92 -9.89 -2.64
C GLU A 29 0.46 -10.25 -2.32
N SER A 30 0.18 -10.62 -1.07
CA SER A 30 -1.19 -10.91 -0.65
C SER A 30 -2.09 -9.68 -0.69
N PHE A 31 -1.61 -8.50 -0.27
CA PHE A 31 -2.37 -7.26 -0.38
C PHE A 31 -2.73 -6.94 -1.84
N ILE A 32 -1.78 -7.14 -2.75
CA ILE A 32 -1.96 -6.95 -4.18
C ILE A 32 -3.02 -7.90 -4.73
N GLU A 33 -2.90 -9.20 -4.44
CA GLU A 33 -3.85 -10.24 -4.87
C GLU A 33 -5.29 -9.95 -4.39
N GLU A 34 -5.45 -9.64 -3.10
CA GLU A 34 -6.77 -9.37 -2.50
C GLU A 34 -7.45 -8.16 -3.15
N ASN A 35 -6.70 -7.13 -3.54
CA ASN A 35 -7.27 -5.92 -4.16
C ASN A 35 -7.40 -6.00 -5.69
N ARG A 36 -6.57 -6.80 -6.38
CA ARG A 36 -6.74 -7.10 -7.82
C ARG A 36 -8.05 -7.81 -8.11
N SER A 37 -8.55 -8.61 -7.16
CA SER A 37 -9.83 -9.30 -7.27
C SER A 37 -11.06 -8.36 -7.33
N CYS A 38 -10.86 -7.06 -7.06
CA CYS A 38 -11.90 -6.04 -7.09
C CYS A 38 -12.21 -5.56 -8.53
N PHE A 39 -12.63 -6.49 -9.40
CA PHE A 39 -12.78 -6.27 -10.85
C PHE A 39 -13.77 -5.15 -11.23
N TRP A 40 -14.70 -4.81 -10.34
CA TRP A 40 -15.66 -3.71 -10.56
C TRP A 40 -15.04 -2.31 -10.38
N ASN A 41 -13.87 -2.21 -9.75
CA ASN A 41 -13.16 -0.94 -9.54
C ASN A 41 -11.84 -0.93 -10.31
N ILE A 42 -11.92 -0.66 -11.61
CA ILE A 42 -10.78 -0.65 -12.53
C ILE A 42 -9.68 0.30 -12.04
N ALA A 43 -10.04 1.48 -11.53
CA ALA A 43 -9.07 2.45 -11.03
C ALA A 43 -8.27 1.91 -9.83
N LEU A 44 -8.92 1.16 -8.92
CA LEU A 44 -8.23 0.52 -7.80
C LEU A 44 -7.32 -0.59 -8.28
N VAL A 45 -7.78 -1.45 -9.20
CA VAL A 45 -6.97 -2.53 -9.77
C VAL A 45 -5.72 -1.96 -10.44
N ASP A 46 -5.87 -0.90 -11.23
CA ASP A 46 -4.75 -0.25 -11.92
C ASP A 46 -3.77 0.40 -10.94
N ALA A 47 -4.29 1.07 -9.89
CA ALA A 47 -3.46 1.65 -8.83
C ALA A 47 -2.67 0.58 -8.07
N VAL A 48 -3.29 -0.54 -7.73
CA VAL A 48 -2.67 -1.67 -7.03
C VAL A 48 -1.63 -2.37 -7.92
N ASN A 49 -1.85 -2.44 -9.22
CA ASN A 49 -0.86 -2.99 -10.15
C ASN A 49 0.37 -2.08 -10.34
N SER A 50 0.20 -0.79 -10.10
CA SER A 50 1.21 0.24 -10.35
C SER A 50 1.98 0.68 -9.11
N ILE A 51 1.74 0.04 -7.95
CA ILE A 51 2.52 0.30 -6.74
C ILE A 51 3.70 -0.68 -6.60
N GLU A 52 4.79 -0.18 -6.02
CA GLU A 52 6.01 -0.94 -5.81
C GLU A 52 6.27 -1.13 -4.30
N TYR A 53 6.85 -2.28 -3.95
CA TYR A 53 7.29 -2.55 -2.59
C TYR A 53 8.54 -1.72 -2.27
N ILE A 54 8.46 -0.89 -1.23
CA ILE A 54 9.62 -0.12 -0.73
C ILE A 54 10.26 -0.82 0.47
N GLY A 55 9.45 -1.36 1.37
CA GLY A 55 9.97 -1.93 2.59
C GLY A 55 8.90 -2.33 3.58
N PHE A 56 9.33 -2.95 4.68
CA PHE A 56 8.45 -3.35 5.76
C PHE A 56 9.13 -3.12 7.11
N MET A 57 8.48 -2.31 7.96
CA MET A 57 8.93 -2.04 9.33
C MET A 57 8.05 -2.80 10.31
N ARG A 58 8.69 -3.54 11.21
CA ARG A 58 7.99 -4.24 12.29
C ARG A 58 7.41 -3.22 13.29
N PRO A 59 6.21 -3.48 13.84
CA PRO A 59 5.49 -4.76 13.81
C PRO A 59 4.59 -4.99 12.57
N GLY A 60 4.33 -4.00 11.71
CA GLY A 60 3.29 -4.17 10.67
C GLY A 60 3.20 -3.11 9.58
N THR A 61 4.15 -2.18 9.46
CA THR A 61 4.05 -1.08 8.51
C THR A 61 4.67 -1.48 7.16
N LEU A 62 3.83 -1.58 6.14
CA LEU A 62 4.24 -1.82 4.75
C LEU A 62 4.39 -0.47 4.02
N PHE A 63 5.56 -0.21 3.45
CA PHE A 63 5.80 0.98 2.63
C PHE A 63 5.67 0.62 1.16
N VAL A 64 4.83 1.37 0.45
CA VAL A 64 4.66 1.26 -1.00
C VAL A 64 4.83 2.60 -1.66
N SER A 65 5.35 2.61 -2.88
CA SER A 65 5.46 3.80 -3.72
C SER A 65 4.67 3.63 -5.01
N SER A 66 4.46 4.73 -5.73
CA SER A 66 4.11 4.68 -7.14
C SER A 66 4.73 5.86 -7.86
N VAL A 67 5.01 5.68 -9.16
CA VAL A 67 5.45 6.77 -10.03
C VAL A 67 4.35 7.84 -10.18
N SER A 68 3.08 7.43 -10.18
CA SER A 68 1.95 8.36 -10.25
C SER A 68 1.31 8.55 -8.87
N GLU A 69 1.31 9.79 -8.39
CA GLU A 69 0.58 10.19 -7.18
C GLU A 69 -0.91 9.81 -7.24
N ARG A 70 -1.51 9.80 -8.45
CA ARG A 70 -2.90 9.39 -8.65
C ARG A 70 -3.19 7.98 -8.14
N HIS A 71 -2.26 7.04 -8.30
CA HIS A 71 -2.44 5.68 -7.79
C HIS A 71 -2.49 5.65 -6.25
N LEU A 72 -1.65 6.45 -5.59
CA LEU A 72 -1.65 6.58 -4.14
C LEU A 72 -2.91 7.26 -3.62
N ILE A 73 -3.41 8.29 -4.34
CA ILE A 73 -4.70 8.92 -4.03
C ILE A 73 -5.83 7.90 -4.16
N THR A 74 -5.83 7.06 -5.20
CA THR A 74 -6.83 6.01 -5.39
C THR A 74 -6.82 5.01 -4.24
N LEU A 75 -5.65 4.56 -3.77
CA LEU A 75 -5.54 3.69 -2.60
C LEU A 75 -6.15 4.33 -1.34
N ARG A 76 -5.86 5.62 -1.11
CA ARG A 76 -6.41 6.37 0.03
C ARG A 76 -7.91 6.53 -0.05
N SER A 77 -8.44 6.83 -1.24
CA SER A 77 -9.87 6.92 -1.49
C SER A 77 -10.57 5.57 -1.27
N ALA A 78 -9.99 4.47 -1.78
CA ALA A 78 -10.50 3.13 -1.57
C ALA A 78 -10.51 2.74 -0.07
N TRP A 79 -9.50 3.16 0.70
CA TRP A 79 -9.47 2.97 2.15
C TRP A 79 -10.56 3.77 2.85
N ALA A 80 -10.69 5.07 2.54
CA ALA A 80 -11.71 5.94 3.13
C ALA A 80 -13.13 5.42 2.87
N ARG A 81 -13.35 4.84 1.69
CA ARG A 81 -14.61 4.19 1.28
C ARG A 81 -14.78 2.76 1.77
N ARG A 82 -13.84 2.22 2.55
CA ARG A 82 -13.84 0.84 3.08
C ARG A 82 -13.88 -0.26 2.00
N ILE A 83 -13.37 0.05 0.80
CA ILE A 83 -13.27 -0.89 -0.32
C ILE A 83 -11.92 -1.61 -0.31
N LEU A 84 -10.86 -0.93 0.14
CA LEU A 84 -9.51 -1.48 0.18
C LEU A 84 -9.43 -2.68 1.12
N LYS A 85 -8.99 -3.83 0.60
CA LYS A 85 -8.88 -5.08 1.33
C LYS A 85 -7.52 -5.21 2.02
N PRO A 86 -7.46 -5.77 3.23
CA PRO A 86 -6.19 -6.09 3.87
C PRO A 86 -5.53 -7.30 3.20
N ALA A 87 -4.23 -7.51 3.47
CA ALA A 87 -3.58 -8.78 3.17
C ALA A 87 -4.21 -9.92 3.98
N LYS A 88 -4.16 -11.15 3.45
CA LYS A 88 -4.76 -12.33 4.08
C LYS A 88 -4.17 -12.60 5.47
N GLY A 89 -5.04 -12.65 6.48
CA GLY A 89 -4.65 -12.84 7.89
C GLY A 89 -4.19 -11.56 8.60
N PHE A 90 -4.47 -10.39 8.02
CA PHE A 90 -4.21 -9.08 8.61
C PHE A 90 -5.47 -8.22 8.56
N THR A 91 -5.46 -7.14 9.35
CA THR A 91 -6.37 -6.00 9.17
C THR A 91 -5.55 -4.74 8.89
N ILE A 92 -6.13 -3.80 8.12
CA ILE A 92 -5.53 -2.47 7.92
C ILE A 92 -6.00 -1.60 9.09
N LEU A 93 -5.06 -1.06 9.85
CA LEU A 93 -5.35 -0.09 10.92
C LEU A 93 -5.42 1.34 10.36
N SER A 94 -4.50 1.68 9.46
CA SER A 94 -4.39 3.03 8.89
C SER A 94 -3.57 3.05 7.61
N LEU A 95 -3.84 4.04 6.76
CA LEU A 95 -2.97 4.47 5.66
C LEU A 95 -2.34 5.80 6.06
N GLY A 96 -1.02 5.81 6.21
CA GLY A 96 -0.23 6.98 6.54
C GLY A 96 -0.24 8.04 5.44
N MET A 97 -0.06 9.31 5.86
CA MET A 97 0.11 10.43 4.94
C MET A 97 1.55 10.49 4.41
N TYR A 98 1.67 10.92 3.15
CA TYR A 98 2.90 11.09 2.37
C TYR A 98 4.14 11.36 3.22
N ILE A 99 5.15 10.47 3.11
CA ILE A 99 6.48 10.74 3.67
C ILE A 99 7.27 11.53 2.63
N THR A 100 6.78 12.72 2.29
CA THR A 100 7.57 13.66 1.48
C THR A 100 8.59 14.29 2.42
N SER A 101 9.82 13.77 2.36
CA SER A 101 11.04 14.30 3.01
C SER A 101 11.25 13.90 4.49
N PHE A 102 11.92 12.75 4.69
CA PHE A 102 12.73 12.48 5.89
C PHE A 102 14.24 12.58 5.64
N ILE A 103 14.64 13.19 4.52
CA ILE A 103 16.06 13.51 4.25
C ILE A 103 16.10 14.95 3.71
N LYS A 104 16.36 15.88 4.62
CA LYS A 104 17.03 17.14 4.34
C LYS A 104 18.09 17.33 5.42
#